data_AF-A0AAJ1NDM6-F1
#
_entry.id   AF-A0AAJ1NDM6-F1
#
_cell.length_a   1.000
_cell.length_b   1.000
_cell.length_c   1.000
_cell.angle_alpha   90.00
_cell.angle_beta   90.00
_cell.angle_gamma   90.00
#
_symmetry.space_group_name_H-M   'P 1'
#
loop_
_entity.id
_entity.type
_entity.pdbx_description
1 polymer ?
#
loop_
_entity_poly.entity_id
_entity_poly.type
_entity_poly.pdbx_seq_one_letter_code
_entity_poly.pdbx_strand_id
1 'polypeptide(L)'
;MNTRIFEIECSNCNHTWFVKTDTIFHDHIHKQIKFAFYDGSFFKRKCSNCGELIDFKCPLVYYFTDKNILICLGCEAHNEQAKSYNVSSIGEFVENLKIIDYGCTMEEIIALKKKLINYDKLIFDSFADNCYFFQTRDGIIAIEKIVKVR
;
A
#
# COMPACT_ATOMS: atom_id res chain seq x y z
N MET A 1 -4.23 19.22 -8.10
CA MET A 1 -3.67 18.03 -8.76
C MET A 1 -2.17 18.03 -8.53
N ASN A 2 -1.64 17.02 -7.85
CA ASN A 2 -0.22 16.93 -7.50
C ASN A 2 0.44 15.86 -8.38
N THR A 3 0.46 16.14 -9.69
CA THR A 3 1.11 15.30 -10.69
C THR A 3 2.61 15.56 -10.72
N ARG A 4 3.42 14.51 -10.74
CA ARG A 4 4.88 14.59 -10.94
C ARG A 4 5.29 13.88 -12.22
N ILE A 5 6.42 14.30 -12.78
CA ILE A 5 7.04 13.68 -13.95
C ILE A 5 8.20 12.82 -13.46
N PHE A 6 8.25 11.58 -13.92
CA PHE A 6 9.31 10.62 -13.63
C PHE A 6 9.96 10.20 -14.93
N GLU A 7 11.28 10.23 -14.96
CA GLU A 7 12.08 9.59 -16.00
C GLU A 7 12.19 8.10 -15.67
N ILE A 8 11.95 7.25 -16.68
CA ILE A 8 11.99 5.80 -16.54
C ILE A 8 12.84 5.23 -17.66
N GLU A 9 13.76 4.34 -17.30
CA GLU A 9 14.59 3.59 -18.22
C GLU A 9 14.15 2.12 -18.24
N CYS A 10 14.00 1.53 -19.44
CA CYS A 10 13.67 0.12 -19.58
C CYS A 10 14.91 -0.74 -19.33
N SER A 11 14.87 -1.60 -18.32
CA SER A 11 15.95 -2.56 -18.01
C SER A 11 16.21 -3.60 -19.11
N ASN A 12 15.35 -3.71 -20.14
CA ASN A 12 15.50 -4.65 -21.24
C ASN A 12 16.10 -4.01 -22.52
N CYS A 13 15.69 -2.80 -22.88
CA CYS A 13 16.15 -2.14 -24.12
C CYS A 13 16.82 -0.78 -23.92
N ASN A 14 17.02 -0.35 -22.67
CA ASN A 14 17.61 0.94 -22.27
C ASN A 14 16.93 2.18 -22.87
N HIS A 15 15.70 2.02 -23.39
CA HIS A 15 14.90 3.14 -23.84
C HIS A 15 14.41 3.94 -22.63
N THR A 16 14.53 5.26 -22.69
CA THR A 16 14.11 6.17 -21.63
C THR A 16 12.88 6.97 -22.07
N TRP A 17 11.91 7.13 -21.17
CA TRP A 17 10.71 7.95 -21.39
C TRP A 17 10.23 8.60 -20.10
N PHE A 18 9.31 9.57 -20.25
CA PHE A 18 8.75 10.31 -19.12
C PHE A 18 7.30 9.87 -18.84
N VAL A 19 6.99 9.66 -17.57
CA VAL A 19 5.65 9.35 -17.10
C VAL A 19 5.17 10.45 -16.17
N LYS A 20 3.98 11.00 -16.48
CA LYS A 20 3.26 11.90 -15.58
C LYS A 20 2.25 11.10 -14.77
N THR A 21 2.34 11.14 -13.44
CA THR A 21 1.41 10.45 -12.55
C THR A 21 1.08 11.30 -11.33
N ASP A 22 -0.14 11.14 -10.80
CA ASP A 22 -0.46 11.61 -9.45
C ASP A 22 0.34 10.83 -8.41
N THR A 23 0.76 11.52 -7.36
CA THR A 23 1.50 10.92 -6.24
C THR A 23 0.77 11.08 -4.90
N ILE A 24 -0.38 11.74 -4.89
CA ILE A 24 -1.19 11.94 -3.69
C ILE A 24 -2.62 11.50 -4.02
N PHE A 25 -3.10 10.52 -3.28
CA PHE A 25 -4.40 9.90 -3.47
C PHE A 25 -5.25 10.06 -2.22
N HIS A 26 -6.55 10.21 -2.42
CA HIS A 26 -7.55 10.33 -1.36
C HIS A 26 -8.55 9.20 -1.55
N ASP A 27 -8.88 8.49 -0.48
CA ASP A 27 -9.79 7.35 -0.45
C ASP A 27 -11.16 7.62 -1.09
N HIS A 28 -11.74 8.79 -0.84
CA HIS A 28 -13.06 9.15 -1.38
C HIS A 28 -13.04 9.61 -2.83
N ILE A 29 -11.94 10.25 -3.25
CA ILE A 29 -11.81 10.86 -4.58
C ILE A 29 -11.33 9.81 -5.60
N HIS A 30 -10.43 8.92 -5.18
CA HIS A 30 -9.73 7.99 -6.07
C HIS A 30 -10.14 6.54 -5.84
N LYS A 31 -11.44 6.26 -5.66
CA LYS A 31 -11.94 4.89 -5.38
C LYS A 31 -11.49 3.86 -6.42
N GLN A 32 -11.48 4.24 -7.69
CA GLN A 32 -11.10 3.35 -8.79
C GLN A 32 -9.61 3.03 -8.88
N ILE A 33 -8.70 3.92 -8.46
CA ILE A 33 -7.26 3.66 -8.52
C ILE A 33 -6.83 2.63 -7.47
N LYS A 34 -7.66 2.41 -6.45
CA LYS A 34 -7.39 1.49 -5.36
C LYS A 34 -7.20 0.06 -5.83
N PHE A 35 -8.03 -0.39 -6.76
CA PHE A 35 -7.88 -1.71 -7.37
C PHE A 35 -6.52 -1.86 -8.07
N ALA A 36 -6.06 -0.81 -8.74
CA ALA A 36 -4.75 -0.78 -9.36
C ALA A 36 -3.58 -0.86 -8.35
N PHE A 37 -3.78 -0.40 -7.11
CA PHE A 37 -2.82 -0.67 -6.04
C PHE A 37 -2.88 -2.13 -5.59
N TYR A 38 -4.08 -2.69 -5.45
CA TYR A 38 -4.28 -4.04 -4.92
C TYR A 38 -3.80 -5.15 -5.85
N ASP A 39 -3.97 -4.98 -7.15
CA ASP A 39 -3.49 -5.90 -8.18
C ASP A 39 -2.05 -5.60 -8.64
N GLY A 40 -1.47 -4.50 -8.13
CA GLY A 40 -0.10 -4.07 -8.42
C GLY A 40 0.09 -3.38 -9.78
N SER A 41 -0.94 -3.27 -10.61
CA SER A 41 -0.87 -2.67 -11.95
C SER A 41 -0.45 -1.20 -11.91
N PHE A 42 -0.76 -0.47 -10.84
CA PHE A 42 -0.29 0.91 -10.64
C PHE A 42 1.25 0.98 -10.64
N PHE A 43 1.92 -0.04 -10.14
CA PHE A 43 3.37 -0.11 -10.00
C PHE A 43 4.05 -0.78 -11.20
N LYS A 44 3.33 -0.96 -12.30
CA LYS A 44 3.86 -1.52 -13.54
C LYS A 44 3.75 -0.53 -14.68
N ARG A 45 4.78 -0.44 -15.52
CA ARG A 45 4.73 0.35 -16.75
C ARG A 45 5.19 -0.51 -17.92
N LYS A 46 4.52 -0.34 -19.06
CA LYS A 46 4.91 -0.98 -20.31
C LYS A 46 5.92 -0.09 -21.02
N CYS A 47 7.08 -0.62 -21.40
CA CYS A 47 8.05 0.11 -22.21
C CYS A 47 7.42 0.48 -23.56
N SER A 48 7.51 1.75 -23.93
CA SER A 48 7.00 2.30 -25.21
C SER A 48 7.73 1.73 -26.43
N ASN A 49 8.95 1.21 -26.26
CA ASN A 49 9.78 0.69 -27.34
C ASN A 49 9.66 -0.82 -27.51
N CYS A 50 10.03 -1.61 -26.48
CA CYS A 50 10.04 -3.07 -26.58
C CYS A 50 8.81 -3.78 -26.01
N GLY A 51 7.90 -3.04 -25.35
CA GLY A 51 6.68 -3.61 -24.76
C GLY A 51 6.87 -4.38 -23.45
N GLU A 52 8.10 -4.45 -22.92
CA GLU A 52 8.41 -5.11 -21.64
C GLU A 52 7.67 -4.45 -20.47
N LEU A 53 7.19 -5.25 -19.51
CA LEU A 53 6.60 -4.74 -18.27
C LEU A 53 7.70 -4.54 -17.23
N ILE A 54 7.86 -3.30 -16.78
CA ILE A 54 8.87 -2.93 -15.79
C ILE A 54 8.21 -2.45 -14.49
N ASP A 55 8.96 -2.59 -13.39
CA ASP A 55 8.57 -2.05 -12.09
C ASP A 55 8.69 -0.53 -12.09
N PHE A 56 7.60 0.14 -11.70
CA PHE A 56 7.54 1.56 -11.49
C PHE A 56 7.49 1.86 -10.00
N LYS A 57 8.64 2.29 -9.48
CA LYS A 57 8.80 2.72 -8.08
C LYS A 57 8.73 4.24 -8.05
N CYS A 58 7.69 4.79 -7.44
CA CYS A 58 7.57 6.22 -7.22
C CYS A 58 7.14 6.51 -5.77
N PRO A 59 7.50 7.68 -5.23
CA PRO A 59 6.98 8.12 -3.96
C PRO A 59 5.48 8.37 -4.05
N LEU A 60 4.72 7.85 -3.08
CA LEU A 60 3.26 7.96 -3.04
C LEU A 60 2.75 8.30 -1.65
N VAL A 61 1.65 9.03 -1.59
CA VAL A 61 0.89 9.29 -0.38
C VAL A 61 -0.56 8.88 -0.62
N TYR A 62 -1.11 8.07 0.27
CA TYR A 62 -2.53 7.73 0.29
C TYR A 62 -3.17 8.24 1.57
N TYR A 63 -4.21 9.05 1.44
CA TYR A 63 -4.95 9.65 2.53
C TYR A 63 -6.29 8.96 2.74
N PHE A 64 -6.47 8.36 3.92
CA PHE A 64 -7.76 7.92 4.42
C PHE A 64 -8.43 9.06 5.16
N THR A 65 -9.31 9.77 4.46
CA THR A 65 -9.89 11.02 4.96
C THR A 65 -10.72 10.78 6.22
N ASP A 66 -11.53 9.72 6.24
CA ASP A 66 -12.41 9.43 7.39
C ASP A 66 -11.65 9.01 8.64
N LYS A 67 -10.44 8.48 8.45
CA LYS A 67 -9.62 7.96 9.54
C LYS A 67 -8.49 8.91 9.94
N ASN A 68 -8.31 10.00 9.20
CA ASN A 68 -7.19 10.94 9.38
C ASN A 68 -5.82 10.22 9.37
N ILE A 69 -5.60 9.34 8.38
CA ILE A 69 -4.38 8.53 8.26
C ILE A 69 -3.74 8.72 6.88
N LEU A 70 -2.43 8.98 6.85
CA LEU A 70 -1.60 9.00 5.67
C LEU A 70 -0.68 7.78 5.64
N ILE A 71 -0.66 7.07 4.52
CA ILE A 71 0.39 6.08 4.23
C ILE A 71 1.31 6.66 3.16
N CYS A 72 2.61 6.72 3.46
CA CYS A 72 3.62 7.33 2.62
C CYS A 72 4.64 6.27 2.16
N LEU A 73 4.66 5.96 0.86
CA LEU A 73 5.64 5.06 0.26
C LEU A 73 6.84 5.86 -0.24
N GLY A 74 8.03 5.59 0.27
CA GLY A 74 9.28 6.17 -0.24
C GLY A 74 9.37 7.70 -0.16
N CYS A 75 8.54 8.33 0.67
CA CYS A 75 8.57 9.76 0.95
C CYS A 75 8.04 10.04 2.36
N GLU A 76 8.24 11.26 2.82
CA GLU A 76 7.60 11.80 4.02
C GLU A 76 6.53 12.80 3.63
N ALA A 77 5.38 12.73 4.30
CA ALA A 77 4.33 13.72 4.18
C ALA A 77 3.85 14.13 5.57
N HIS A 78 3.63 15.43 5.75
CA HIS A 78 3.11 16.01 6.98
C HIS A 78 1.71 16.59 6.73
N ASN A 79 0.79 16.31 7.64
CA ASN A 79 -0.54 16.92 7.70
C ASN A 79 -0.92 17.05 9.17
N GLU A 80 -1.22 18.25 9.63
CA GLU A 80 -1.53 18.54 11.03
C GLU A 80 -2.77 17.79 11.55
N GLN A 81 -3.66 17.40 10.64
CA GLN A 81 -4.91 16.73 10.95
C GLN A 81 -4.81 15.20 10.84
N ALA A 82 -3.69 14.66 10.35
CA ALA A 82 -3.57 13.23 10.06
C ALA A 82 -2.26 12.62 10.57
N LYS A 83 -2.34 11.38 11.07
CA LYS A 83 -1.15 10.61 11.42
C LYS A 83 -0.48 10.06 10.16
N SER A 84 0.83 10.24 10.05
CA SER A 84 1.62 9.81 8.90
C SER A 84 2.42 8.55 9.21
N TYR A 85 2.37 7.57 8.30
CA TYR A 85 3.06 6.29 8.41
C TYR A 85 3.89 6.05 7.16
N ASN A 86 5.21 6.05 7.34
CA ASN A 86 6.16 5.81 6.26
C ASN A 86 6.37 4.31 6.08
N VAL A 87 6.29 3.84 4.85
CA VAL A 87 6.53 2.45 4.45
C VAL A 87 7.62 2.40 3.39
N SER A 88 8.43 1.34 3.44
CA SER A 88 9.63 1.23 2.61
C SER A 88 9.43 0.39 1.35
N SER A 89 8.34 -0.37 1.27
CA SER A 89 8.07 -1.27 0.16
C SER A 89 6.64 -1.16 -0.37
N ILE A 90 6.48 -1.46 -1.66
CA ILE A 90 5.16 -1.53 -2.32
C ILE A 90 4.27 -2.58 -1.64
N GLY A 91 4.84 -3.73 -1.27
CA GLY A 91 4.10 -4.78 -0.59
C GLY A 91 3.52 -4.30 0.75
N GLU A 92 4.35 -3.64 1.56
CA GLU A 92 3.90 -3.06 2.82
C GLU A 92 2.85 -1.97 2.59
N PHE A 93 3.04 -1.10 1.59
CA PHE A 93 2.06 -0.08 1.23
C PHE A 93 0.68 -0.70 0.93
N VAL A 94 0.63 -1.67 0.01
CA VAL A 94 -0.60 -2.34 -0.41
C VAL A 94 -1.25 -3.11 0.74
N GLU A 95 -0.46 -3.78 1.58
CA GLU A 95 -0.97 -4.51 2.73
C GLU A 95 -1.64 -3.57 3.75
N ASN A 96 -0.96 -2.49 4.15
CA ASN A 96 -1.56 -1.53 5.09
C ASN A 96 -2.83 -0.90 4.48
N LEU A 97 -2.86 -0.60 3.17
CA LEU A 97 -4.07 -0.11 2.51
C LEU A 97 -5.25 -1.08 2.68
N LYS A 98 -5.02 -2.36 2.41
CA LYS A 98 -6.05 -3.40 2.54
C LYS A 98 -6.53 -3.51 3.98
N ILE A 99 -5.62 -3.59 4.96
CA ILE A 99 -6.01 -3.79 6.36
C ILE A 99 -6.85 -2.59 6.87
N ILE A 100 -6.46 -1.36 6.53
CA ILE A 100 -7.26 -0.17 6.90
C ILE A 100 -8.65 -0.18 6.26
N ASP A 101 -8.77 -0.69 5.04
CA ASP A 101 -10.05 -0.83 4.34
C ASP A 101 -11.03 -1.77 5.03
N TYR A 102 -10.51 -2.84 5.63
CA TYR A 102 -11.30 -3.75 6.46
C TYR A 102 -11.67 -3.15 7.83
N GLY A 103 -11.41 -1.86 8.05
CA GLY A 103 -11.85 -1.12 9.23
C GLY A 103 -10.84 -1.08 10.37
N CYS A 104 -9.58 -1.42 10.11
CA CYS A 104 -8.53 -1.36 11.12
C CYS A 104 -7.98 0.05 11.31
N THR A 105 -7.56 0.31 12.54
CA THR A 105 -6.68 1.42 12.90
C THR A 105 -5.22 1.05 12.65
N MET A 106 -4.36 2.05 12.48
CA MET A 106 -2.92 1.80 12.33
C MET A 106 -2.28 1.26 13.60
N GLU A 107 -2.81 1.60 14.78
CA GLU A 107 -2.37 1.02 16.05
C GLU A 107 -2.63 -0.49 16.10
N GLU A 108 -3.79 -0.94 15.60
CA GLU A 108 -4.09 -2.37 15.45
C GLU A 108 -3.14 -3.04 14.45
N ILE A 109 -2.85 -2.39 13.33
CA ILE A 109 -1.89 -2.92 12.34
C ILE A 109 -0.49 -3.07 12.95
N ILE A 110 -0.02 -2.08 13.71
CA ILE A 110 1.28 -2.15 14.40
C ILE A 110 1.28 -3.28 15.43
N ALA A 111 0.19 -3.43 16.20
CA ALA A 111 0.05 -4.52 17.17
C ALA A 111 0.04 -5.90 16.48
N LEU A 112 -0.65 -6.03 15.35
CA LEU A 112 -0.66 -7.25 14.53
C LEU A 112 0.75 -7.57 14.03
N LYS A 113 1.43 -6.61 13.41
CA LYS A 113 2.81 -6.77 12.92
C LYS A 113 3.77 -7.23 14.02
N LYS A 114 3.62 -6.71 15.25
CA LYS A 114 4.41 -7.16 16.41
C LYS A 114 4.13 -8.61 16.80
N LYS A 115 2.85 -9.03 16.82
CA LYS A 115 2.48 -10.43 17.09
C LYS A 115 2.99 -11.39 16.00
N LEU A 116 3.10 -10.87 14.80
CA LEU A 116 3.41 -11.62 13.59
C LEU A 116 4.90 -11.63 13.21
N ILE A 117 5.75 -10.97 14.00
CA ILE A 117 7.16 -10.76 13.68
C ILE A 117 7.97 -12.05 13.46
N ASN A 118 7.50 -13.16 14.02
CA ASN A 118 8.18 -14.47 13.94
C ASN A 118 7.76 -15.30 12.71
N TYR A 119 6.77 -14.85 11.93
CA TYR A 119 6.33 -15.57 10.73
C TYR A 119 7.00 -15.00 9.48
N ASP A 120 7.68 -15.86 8.73
CA ASP A 120 8.26 -15.49 7.43
C ASP A 120 7.16 -15.47 6.36
N LYS A 121 7.01 -14.33 5.69
CA LYS A 121 6.06 -14.10 4.57
C LYS A 121 4.59 -14.38 4.91
N LEU A 122 3.98 -13.42 5.60
CA LEU A 122 2.53 -13.36 5.76
C LEU A 122 1.90 -12.55 4.63
N ILE A 123 0.76 -13.01 4.15
CA ILE A 123 -0.07 -12.25 3.21
C ILE A 123 -1.42 -12.07 3.88
N PHE A 124 -1.80 -10.82 4.15
CA PHE A 124 -3.15 -10.51 4.63
C PHE A 124 -4.20 -10.96 3.61
N ASP A 125 -5.18 -11.73 4.09
CA ASP A 125 -6.25 -12.32 3.28
C ASP A 125 -7.57 -11.56 3.49
N SER A 126 -8.11 -11.64 4.72
CA SER A 126 -9.42 -11.06 5.03
C SER A 126 -9.59 -10.73 6.52
N PHE A 127 -10.69 -10.03 6.83
CA PHE A 127 -11.17 -9.82 8.19
C PHE A 127 -12.62 -10.31 8.30
N ALA A 128 -12.85 -11.30 9.17
CA ALA A 128 -14.18 -11.87 9.42
C ALA A 128 -14.26 -12.36 10.88
N ASP A 129 -15.46 -12.36 11.47
CA ASP A 129 -15.70 -12.88 12.82
C ASP A 129 -14.72 -12.33 13.89
N ASN A 130 -14.42 -11.03 13.81
CA ASN A 130 -13.43 -10.35 14.65
C ASN A 130 -12.01 -10.94 14.59
N CYS A 131 -11.67 -11.67 13.53
CA CYS A 131 -10.37 -12.27 13.29
C CYS A 131 -9.74 -11.72 12.00
N TYR A 132 -8.44 -11.45 12.07
CA TYR A 132 -7.59 -11.17 10.92
C TYR A 132 -7.02 -12.47 10.39
N PHE A 133 -7.27 -12.76 9.12
CA PHE A 133 -6.77 -13.96 8.46
C PHE A 133 -5.55 -13.63 7.62
N PHE A 134 -4.49 -14.42 7.81
CA PHE A 134 -3.24 -14.31 7.07
C PHE A 134 -2.91 -15.66 6.44
N GLN A 135 -2.56 -15.65 5.17
CA GLN A 135 -1.99 -16.80 4.48
C GLN A 135 -0.50 -16.88 4.79
N THR A 136 -0.05 -18.10 5.09
CA THR A 136 1.35 -18.46 5.32
C THR A 136 1.71 -19.63 4.41
N ARG A 137 2.98 -20.06 4.44
CA ARG A 137 3.40 -21.27 3.72
C ARG A 137 2.71 -22.54 4.26
N ASP A 138 2.37 -22.56 5.54
CA ASP A 138 1.90 -23.74 6.27
C ASP A 138 0.38 -23.75 6.48
N GLY A 139 -0.33 -22.71 6.03
CA GLY A 139 -1.78 -22.63 6.11
C GLY A 139 -2.29 -21.21 6.39
N ILE A 140 -3.46 -21.14 7.02
CA ILE A 140 -4.10 -19.87 7.38
C ILE A 140 -3.95 -19.66 8.89
N ILE A 141 -3.52 -18.47 9.28
CA ILE A 141 -3.48 -18.03 10.68
C ILE A 141 -4.60 -17.02 10.90
N ALA A 142 -5.35 -17.22 11.97
CA ALA A 142 -6.33 -16.28 12.46
C ALA A 142 -5.77 -15.55 13.69
N ILE A 143 -5.89 -14.22 13.73
CA ILE A 143 -5.55 -13.41 14.89
C ILE A 143 -6.77 -12.63 15.33
N GLU A 144 -7.24 -12.88 16.54
CA GLU A 144 -8.34 -12.12 17.12
C GLU A 144 -7.99 -10.63 17.22
N LYS A 145 -8.95 -9.80 16.83
CA LYS A 145 -8.91 -8.36 16.98
C LYS A 145 -8.85 -8.01 18.46
N ILE A 146 -7.83 -7.25 18.84
CA ILE A 146 -7.73 -6.74 20.21
C ILE A 146 -8.78 -5.64 20.37
N VAL A 147 -9.95 -6.00 20.90
CA VAL A 147 -10.92 -5.02 21.38
C VAL A 147 -10.42 -4.53 22.74
N LYS A 148 -9.87 -3.31 22.78
CA LYS A 148 -9.68 -2.65 24.08
C LYS A 148 -11.07 -2.36 24.66
N VAL A 149 -11.50 -3.16 25.61
CA VAL A 149 -12.64 -2.84 26.48
C VAL A 149 -12.24 -1.57 27.23
N ARG A 150 -12.97 -0.48 27.00
CA ARG A 150 -12.83 0.77 27.78
C ARG A 150 -13.52 0.61 29.12
#